data_AF-A0A3B9FFT6-F1
#
_entry.id   AF-A0A3B9FFT6-F1
#
_cell.length_a   1.000
_cell.length_b   1.000
_cell.length_c   1.000
_cell.angle_alpha   90.00
_cell.angle_beta   90.00
_cell.angle_gamma   90.00
#
_symmetry.space_group_name_H-M   'P 1'
#
loop_
_entity.id
_entity.type
_entity.pdbx_description
1 polymer ?
#
loop_
_entity_poly.entity_id
_entity_poly.type
_entity_poly.pdbx_seq_one_letter_code
_entity_poly.pdbx_strand_id
1 'polypeptide(L)' 'DDPTAKSWLLQAAMAHDDFIWTARRPHDWRHRPSDLPETRYMRKADHAGRKSAWFLFQRR' A
#
# COMPACT_ATOMS: atom_id res chain seq x y z
N ASP A 1 -6.69 -6.07 7.19
CA ASP A 1 -5.36 -6.65 6.93
C ASP A 1 -5.48 -8.09 6.45
N ASP A 2 -6.36 -8.32 5.49
CA ASP A 2 -6.49 -9.64 4.88
C ASP A 2 -5.45 -9.76 3.75
N PRO A 3 -4.55 -10.78 3.77
CA PRO A 3 -3.53 -10.95 2.74
C PRO A 3 -4.11 -11.17 1.34
N THR A 4 -5.26 -11.84 1.23
CA THR A 4 -5.92 -12.12 -0.05
C THR A 4 -6.43 -10.83 -0.68
N ALA A 5 -7.07 -9.97 0.12
CA ALA A 5 -7.54 -8.67 -0.35
C ALA A 5 -6.38 -7.77 -0.86
N LYS A 6 -5.23 -7.78 -0.18
CA LYS A 6 -4.04 -7.01 -0.59
C LYS A 6 -3.50 -7.47 -1.94
N SER A 7 -3.34 -8.78 -2.12
CA SER A 7 -2.84 -9.36 -3.37
C SER A 7 -3.79 -9.11 -4.53
N TRP A 8 -5.09 -9.32 -4.32
CA TRP A 8 -6.10 -9.05 -5.34
C TRP A 8 -6.12 -7.58 -5.77
N LEU A 9 -6.08 -6.65 -4.81
CA LEU A 9 -6.09 -5.21 -5.11
C LEU A 9 -4.86 -4.80 -5.94
N LEU A 10 -3.68 -5.30 -5.56
CA LEU A 10 -2.44 -5.04 -6.30
C LEU A 10 -2.53 -5.59 -7.72
N GLN A 11 -3.00 -6.84 -7.88
CA GLN A 11 -3.18 -7.46 -9.20
C GLN A 11 -4.15 -6.65 -10.07
N ALA A 12 -5.30 -6.24 -9.52
CA ALA A 12 -6.30 -5.46 -10.23
C ALA A 12 -5.76 -4.10 -10.68
N ALA A 13 -5.03 -3.39 -9.80
CA ALA A 13 -4.45 -2.09 -10.13
C ALA A 13 -3.30 -2.21 -11.15
N MET A 14 -2.45 -3.22 -11.04
CA MET A 14 -1.36 -3.47 -12.00
C MET A 14 -1.86 -3.89 -13.39
N ALA A 15 -3.07 -4.43 -13.50
CA ALA A 15 -3.67 -4.84 -14.77
C ALA A 15 -4.28 -3.67 -15.58
N HIS A 16 -4.31 -2.46 -15.02
CA HIS A 16 -4.98 -1.31 -15.62
C HIS A 16 -3.96 -0.28 -16.11
N ASP A 17 -4.02 0.07 -17.41
CA ASP A 17 -2.97 0.86 -18.09
C ASP A 17 -2.82 2.31 -17.58
N ASP A 18 -3.87 2.85 -16.97
CA ASP A 18 -3.84 4.21 -16.40
C ASP A 18 -3.10 4.31 -15.05
N PHE A 19 -2.73 3.19 -14.43
CA PHE A 19 -2.04 3.16 -13.14
C PHE A 19 -0.60 2.66 -13.28
N ILE A 20 0.35 3.56 -13.04
CA ILE A 20 1.78 3.25 -13.08
C ILE A 20 2.25 2.92 -11.67
N TRP A 21 2.71 1.67 -11.48
CA TRP A 21 3.29 1.22 -10.22
C TRP A 21 4.61 1.95 -9.91
N THR A 22 4.74 2.51 -8.71
CA THR A 22 5.87 3.38 -8.36
C THR A 22 6.96 2.71 -7.51
N ALA A 23 6.68 1.59 -6.85
CA ALA A 23 7.64 0.97 -5.95
C ALA A 23 8.77 0.27 -6.72
N ARG A 24 10.01 0.59 -6.38
CA ARG A 24 11.22 0.00 -7.00
C ARG A 24 11.93 -0.98 -6.09
N ARG A 25 11.64 -0.94 -4.78
CA ARG A 25 12.25 -1.79 -3.75
C ARG A 25 11.26 -2.16 -2.65
N PRO A 26 11.55 -3.18 -1.84
CA PRO A 26 10.67 -3.60 -0.74
C PRO A 26 10.32 -2.49 0.26
N HIS A 27 11.23 -1.54 0.47
CA HIS A 27 10.99 -0.42 1.38
C HIS A 27 9.80 0.45 0.94
N ASP A 28 9.62 0.66 -0.36
CA ASP A 28 8.66 1.63 -0.89
C ASP A 28 7.20 1.22 -0.65
N TRP A 29 6.92 -0.09 -0.51
CA TRP A 29 5.58 -0.59 -0.18
C TRP A 29 5.44 -1.11 1.25
N ARG A 30 6.54 -1.25 2.01
CA ARG A 30 6.49 -1.68 3.42
C ARG A 30 6.42 -0.51 4.40
N HIS A 31 6.89 0.66 3.99
CA HIS A 31 6.93 1.84 4.84
C HIS A 31 5.92 2.89 4.41
N ARG A 32 5.39 3.60 5.40
CA ARG A 32 4.48 4.72 5.17
C ARG A 32 5.20 5.86 4.45
N PRO A 33 4.65 6.39 3.35
CA PRO A 33 5.06 7.65 2.77
C PRO A 33 4.93 8.79 3.79
N SER A 34 5.96 9.62 3.94
CA SER A 34 6.02 10.67 4.96
C SER A 34 4.99 11.78 4.76
N ASP A 35 4.52 11.96 3.53
CA ASP A 35 3.52 12.94 3.08
C ASP A 35 2.08 12.60 3.49
N LEU A 36 1.79 11.33 3.78
CA LEU A 36 0.43 10.91 4.14
C LEU A 36 0.17 11.05 5.65
N PRO A 37 -0.90 11.76 6.07
CA PRO A 37 -1.24 11.84 7.48
C PRO A 37 -1.62 10.46 8.02
N GLU A 38 -1.20 10.19 9.25
CA GLU A 38 -1.52 8.94 9.91
C GLU A 38 -3.01 8.88 10.28
N THR A 39 -3.69 7.79 9.90
CA THR A 39 -5.10 7.58 10.26
C THR A 39 -5.24 6.85 11.60
N ARG A 40 -6.40 6.98 12.26
CA ARG A 40 -6.72 6.22 13.48
C ARG A 40 -6.62 4.70 13.27
N TYR A 41 -6.97 4.20 12.08
CA TYR A 41 -6.88 2.78 11.76
C TYR A 41 -5.44 2.30 11.60
N MET A 42 -4.54 3.15 11.08
CA MET A 42 -3.11 2.86 10.99
C MET A 42 -2.50 2.72 12.39
N ARG A 43 -2.77 3.65 13.31
CA ARG A 43 -2.33 3.52 14.72
C ARG A 43 -2.80 2.24 15.38
N LYS A 44 -4.05 1.82 15.13
CA LYS A 44 -4.59 0.55 15.62
C LYS A 44 -3.92 -0.67 14.97
N ALA A 45 -3.47 -0.57 13.73
CA ALA A 45 -2.74 -1.63 13.06
C ALA A 45 -1.32 -1.76 13.61
N ASP A 46 -0.63 -0.64 13.79
CA ASP A 46 0.73 -0.58 14.31
C ASP A 46 0.79 -1.07 15.76
N HIS A 47 -0.13 -0.63 16.63
CA HIS A 47 -0.24 -1.14 18.00
C HIS A 47 -0.54 -2.64 18.07
N ALA A 48 -1.20 -3.19 17.05
CA ALA A 48 -1.49 -4.62 16.95
C ALA A 48 -0.36 -5.42 16.25
N GLY A 49 0.77 -4.80 15.92
CA GLY A 49 1.89 -5.43 15.23
C GLY A 49 1.58 -5.90 13.81
N ARG A 50 0.51 -5.36 13.18
CA ARG A 50 0.09 -5.78 11.84
C ARG A 50 0.98 -5.12 10.78
N LYS A 51 1.39 -5.91 9.78
CA LYS A 51 2.18 -5.41 8.65
C LYS A 51 1.29 -4.73 7.62
N SER A 52 1.29 -3.40 7.64
CA SER A 52 0.67 -2.57 6.61
C SER A 52 1.45 -2.65 5.29
N ALA A 53 0.74 -2.53 4.17
CA ALA A 53 1.34 -2.42 2.84
C ALA A 53 0.82 -1.14 2.17
N TRP A 54 1.70 -0.45 1.47
CA TRP A 54 1.45 0.84 0.85
C TRP A 54 1.55 0.69 -0.66
N PHE A 55 0.45 0.98 -1.36
CA PHE A 55 0.37 0.85 -2.80
C PHE A 55 0.20 2.24 -3.42
N LEU A 56 1.30 2.78 -3.96
CA LEU A 56 1.32 4.09 -4.61
C LEU A 56 1.37 3.90 -6.11
N PHE A 57 0.41 4.54 -6.79
CA PHE A 57 0.34 4.56 -8.24
C PHE A 57 0.35 6.01 -8.73
N GLN A 58 0.99 6.23 -9.86
CA GLN A 58 0.83 7.46 -10.63
C GLN A 58 -0.24 7.24 -11.68
N ARG A 59 -1.10 8.23 -11.89
CA ARG A 59 -2.04 8.22 -13.02
C ARG A 59 -1.28 8.63 -14.28
N ARG A 60 -1.50 7.90 -15.37
CA ARG A 60 -0.99 8.27 -16.70
C ARG A 60 -1.62 9.55 -17.24
#